data_AF-K9TE01-F1
#
_entry.id   AF-K9TE01-F1
#
_cell.length_a   1.000
_cell.length_b   1.000
_cell.length_c   1.000
_cell.angle_alpha   90.00
_cell.angle_beta   90.00
_cell.angle_gamma   90.00
#
_symmetry.space_group_name_H-M   'P 1'
#
loop_
_entity.id
_entity.type
_entity.pdbx_description
1 polymer ?
#
loop_
_entity_poly.entity_id
_entity_poly.type
_entity_poly.pdbx_seq_one_letter_code
_entity_poly.pdbx_strand_id
1 'polypeptide(L)'
;MRSHPAEVLTIMTQLFLPVLQPLRQWLDQIEVRDPKVAKQLYKLIPAQCPFARDLKFRGRTLFHIPPLCKLNPLYDELMGLRFRALCYLVDECGMDIQAFS
;
A
#
# COMPACT_ATOMS: atom_id res chain seq x y z
N MET A 1 12.59 -2.31 36.57
CA MET A 1 12.84 -1.92 35.17
C MET A 1 12.22 -2.97 34.24
N ARG A 2 10.95 -2.79 33.86
CA ARG A 2 10.27 -3.58 32.83
C ARG A 2 9.65 -2.59 31.85
N SER A 3 10.42 -2.16 30.85
CA SER A 3 9.92 -1.35 29.75
C SER A 3 8.86 -2.15 29.01
N HIS A 4 7.61 -1.68 29.07
CA HIS A 4 6.49 -2.30 28.38
C HIS A 4 6.56 -1.95 26.89
N PRO A 5 6.43 -2.91 25.95
CA PRO A 5 6.53 -2.67 24.50
C PRO A 5 5.47 -1.68 23.96
N ALA A 6 4.42 -1.40 24.72
CA ALA A 6 3.35 -0.46 24.34
C ALA A 6 3.77 1.02 24.37
N GLU A 7 4.71 1.42 25.25
CA GLU A 7 5.11 2.83 25.38
C GLU A 7 6.01 3.28 24.22
N VAL A 8 6.88 2.40 23.73
CA VAL A 8 7.77 2.67 22.59
C VAL A 8 6.95 2.83 21.30
N LEU A 9 5.95 1.96 21.09
CA LEU A 9 5.05 2.07 19.93
C LEU A 9 4.26 3.38 19.96
N THR A 10 3.82 3.82 21.14
CA THR A 10 3.06 5.06 21.32
C THR A 10 3.90 6.30 20.98
N ILE A 11 5.17 6.36 21.41
CA ILE A 11 6.07 7.49 21.12
C ILE A 11 6.41 7.56 19.62
N MET A 12 6.72 6.43 18.98
CA MET A 12 6.99 6.39 17.53
C MET A 12 5.78 6.86 16.72
N THR A 13 4.58 6.46 17.15
CA THR A 13 3.33 6.82 16.48
C THR A 13 3.02 8.31 16.62
N GLN A 14 3.24 8.91 17.80
CA GLN A 14 2.94 10.33 18.04
C GLN A 14 3.91 11.32 17.37
N LEU A 15 5.17 10.94 17.14
CA LEU A 15 6.15 11.81 16.49
C LEU A 15 6.20 11.62 14.97
N PHE A 16 6.00 10.40 14.47
CA PHE A 16 6.20 10.07 13.06
C PHE A 16 4.94 10.30 12.20
N LEU A 17 3.74 10.05 12.75
CA LEU A 17 2.48 10.28 12.03
C LEU A 17 2.21 11.74 11.64
N PRO A 18 2.40 12.76 12.51
CA PRO A 18 2.12 14.14 12.14
C PRO A 18 3.08 14.67 11.07
N VAL A 19 4.32 14.19 11.02
CA VAL A 19 5.29 14.55 9.95
C VAL A 19 4.87 13.98 8.59
N LEU A 20 4.25 12.81 8.57
CA LEU A 20 3.76 12.16 7.35
C LEU A 20 2.38 12.65 6.92
N GLN A 21 1.65 13.37 7.78
CA GLN A 21 0.30 13.87 7.49
C GLN A 21 0.19 14.71 6.20
N PRO A 22 1.08 15.68 5.90
CA PRO A 22 1.03 16.40 4.63
C PRO A 22 1.26 15.48 3.43
N LEU A 23 2.11 14.46 3.56
CA LEU A 23 2.36 13.49 2.50
C LEU A 23 1.16 12.56 2.27
N ARG A 24 0.46 12.15 3.33
CA ARG A 24 -0.80 11.40 3.25
C ARG A 24 -1.85 12.21 2.50
N GLN A 25 -2.07 13.45 2.92
CA GLN A 25 -3.01 14.36 2.27
C GLN A 25 -2.66 14.61 0.81
N TRP A 26 -1.37 14.73 0.50
CA TRP A 26 -0.91 14.88 -0.88
C TRP A 26 -1.24 13.64 -1.71
N LEU A 27 -0.93 12.42 -1.22
CA LEU A 27 -1.29 11.16 -1.89
C LEU A 27 -2.82 11.04 -2.10
N ASP A 28 -3.61 11.39 -1.08
CA ASP A 28 -5.07 11.38 -1.16
C ASP A 28 -5.64 12.42 -2.11
N GLN A 29 -4.90 13.49 -2.42
CA GLN A 29 -5.32 14.52 -3.39
C GLN A 29 -4.84 14.24 -4.82
N ILE A 30 -4.04 13.19 -5.06
CA ILE A 30 -3.63 12.84 -6.42
C ILE A 30 -4.85 12.40 -7.22
N GLU A 31 -5.28 13.25 -8.14
CA GLU A 31 -6.27 12.90 -9.15
C GLU A 31 -5.59 12.22 -10.34
N VAL A 32 -6.10 11.05 -10.72
CA VAL A 32 -5.60 10.30 -11.86
C VAL A 32 -6.36 10.77 -13.10
N ARG A 33 -5.68 11.49 -13.99
CA ARG A 33 -6.28 12.06 -15.22
C ARG A 33 -5.55 11.66 -16.50
N ASP A 34 -4.49 10.86 -16.39
CA ASP A 34 -3.70 10.40 -17.53
C ASP A 34 -3.66 8.86 -17.56
N PRO A 35 -4.00 8.21 -18.69
CA PRO A 35 -4.05 6.75 -18.78
C PRO A 35 -2.70 6.05 -18.60
N LYS A 36 -1.59 6.68 -19.02
CA LYS A 36 -0.25 6.11 -18.87
C LYS A 36 0.16 6.16 -17.40
N VAL A 37 -0.07 7.28 -16.73
CA VAL A 37 0.18 7.43 -15.30
C VAL A 37 -0.68 6.46 -14.50
N ALA A 38 -1.97 6.36 -14.81
CA ALA A 38 -2.88 5.41 -14.18
C ALA A 38 -2.38 3.96 -14.28
N LYS A 39 -1.94 3.55 -15.48
CA LYS A 39 -1.40 2.20 -15.72
C LYS A 39 -0.10 1.98 -14.97
N GLN A 40 0.76 2.99 -14.88
CA GLN A 40 2.00 2.91 -14.09
C GLN A 40 1.70 2.78 -12.59
N LEU A 41 0.82 3.62 -12.05
CA LEU A 41 0.39 3.56 -10.64
C LEU A 41 -0.22 2.19 -10.30
N TYR A 42 -1.10 1.70 -11.16
CA TYR A 42 -1.70 0.38 -11.00
C TYR A 42 -0.65 -0.74 -11.02
N LYS A 43 0.38 -0.67 -11.88
CA LYS A 43 1.43 -1.69 -11.91
C LYS A 43 2.42 -1.58 -10.75
N LEU A 44 2.69 -0.35 -10.30
CA LEU A 44 3.69 -0.07 -9.28
C LEU A 44 3.19 -0.41 -7.86
N ILE A 45 1.94 -0.10 -7.57
CA ILE A 45 1.34 -0.34 -6.25
C ILE A 45 0.68 -1.72 -6.27
N PRO A 46 1.23 -2.76 -5.62
CA PRO A 46 0.70 -4.12 -5.73
C PRO A 46 -0.69 -4.25 -5.08
N ALA A 47 -1.57 -5.08 -5.68
CA ALA A 47 -2.86 -5.46 -5.06
C ALA A 47 -2.68 -6.34 -3.81
N GLN A 48 -1.56 -7.07 -3.77
CA GLN A 48 -1.24 -7.94 -2.66
C GLN A 48 -0.38 -7.20 -1.66
N CYS A 49 -0.59 -7.50 -0.39
CA CYS A 49 0.22 -6.96 0.68
C CYS A 49 1.68 -7.41 0.48
N PRO A 50 2.63 -6.48 0.23
CA PRO A 50 4.00 -6.84 -0.18
C PRO A 50 4.76 -7.63 0.89
N PHE A 51 4.29 -7.54 2.14
CA PHE A 51 4.88 -8.24 3.28
C PHE A 51 4.32 -9.64 3.48
N ALA A 52 3.08 -9.92 3.04
CA ALA A 52 2.51 -11.25 3.15
C ALA A 52 3.14 -12.14 2.07
N ARG A 53 4.12 -12.95 2.46
CA ARG A 53 4.80 -13.85 1.50
C ARG A 53 5.34 -15.10 2.18
N ASP A 54 5.26 -16.20 1.45
CA ASP A 54 5.90 -17.46 1.84
C ASP A 54 7.36 -17.46 1.42
N LEU A 55 8.27 -17.70 2.37
CA LEU A 55 9.65 -18.02 2.05
C LEU A 55 9.75 -19.52 1.81
N LYS A 56 9.87 -19.94 0.55
CA LYS A 56 9.95 -21.36 0.16
C LYS A 56 11.41 -21.76 -0.10
N PHE A 57 11.83 -22.88 0.49
CA PHE A 57 13.13 -23.51 0.21
C PHE A 57 12.88 -24.98 -0.16
N ARG A 58 13.41 -25.40 -1.32
CA ARG A 58 13.24 -26.77 -1.87
C ARG A 58 11.78 -27.25 -1.92
N GLY A 59 10.86 -26.36 -2.34
CA GLY A 59 9.44 -26.67 -2.48
C GLY A 59 8.65 -26.76 -1.17
N ARG A 60 9.28 -26.48 -0.02
CA ARG A 60 8.63 -26.43 1.30
C ARG A 60 8.62 -25.00 1.82
N THR A 61 7.51 -24.54 2.37
CA THR A 61 7.43 -23.23 3.05
C THR A 61 8.23 -23.30 4.34
N LEU A 62 9.30 -22.50 4.43
CA LEU A 62 10.17 -22.42 5.60
C LEU A 62 9.51 -21.57 6.70
N PHE A 63 8.94 -20.43 6.32
CA PHE A 63 8.16 -19.57 7.20
C PHE A 63 7.22 -18.68 6.38
N HIS A 64 6.04 -18.40 6.94
CA HIS A 64 5.05 -17.50 6.37
C HIS A 64 5.19 -16.12 7.01
N ILE A 65 5.55 -15.09 6.24
CA ILE A 65 5.53 -13.71 6.73
C ILE A 65 4.06 -13.28 6.73
N PRO A 66 3.46 -12.96 7.90
CA PRO A 66 2.06 -12.60 7.96
C PRO A 66 1.80 -11.26 7.26
N PRO A 67 0.55 -10.95 6.92
CA PRO A 67 0.16 -9.63 6.43
C PRO A 67 0.44 -8.54 7.46
N LEU A 68 1.61 -7.90 7.33
CA LEU A 68 2.03 -6.75 8.13
C LEU A 68 1.52 -5.42 7.52
N CYS A 69 0.42 -5.48 6.78
CA CYS A 69 -0.06 -4.43 5.87
C CYS A 69 -0.35 -3.10 6.58
N LYS A 70 -0.59 -3.11 7.90
CA LYS A 70 -0.79 -1.92 8.73
C LYS A 70 0.48 -1.27 9.28
N LEU A 71 1.67 -1.87 9.09
CA LEU A 71 2.92 -1.26 9.56
C LEU A 71 3.35 -0.08 8.69
N ASN A 72 3.00 -0.06 7.40
CA ASN A 72 3.28 1.09 6.55
C ASN A 72 2.27 2.20 6.87
N PRO A 73 2.72 3.36 7.38
CA PRO A 73 1.81 4.45 7.68
C PRO A 73 0.98 4.88 6.46
N LEU A 74 1.55 4.85 5.25
CA LEU A 74 0.91 5.32 4.01
C LEU A 74 0.13 4.24 3.25
N TYR A 75 -0.16 3.10 3.89
CA TYR A 75 -0.75 1.95 3.20
C TYR A 75 -2.13 2.27 2.61
N ASP A 76 -3.01 2.89 3.40
CA ASP A 76 -4.39 3.15 3.00
C ASP A 76 -4.44 4.16 1.85
N GLU A 77 -3.61 5.20 1.90
CA GLU A 77 -3.51 6.22 0.83
C GLU A 77 -2.98 5.62 -0.48
N LEU A 78 -1.98 4.72 -0.41
CA LEU A 78 -1.47 4.01 -1.59
C LEU A 78 -2.51 3.06 -2.19
N MET A 79 -3.22 2.31 -1.35
CA MET A 79 -4.31 1.44 -1.82
C MET A 79 -5.46 2.26 -2.43
N GLY A 80 -5.81 3.39 -1.82
CA GLY A 80 -6.77 4.34 -2.36
C GLY A 80 -6.33 4.91 -3.71
N LEU A 81 -5.05 5.23 -3.88
CA LEU A 81 -4.49 5.68 -5.16
C LEU A 81 -4.55 4.57 -6.24
N ARG A 82 -4.22 3.32 -5.88
CA ARG A 82 -4.36 2.17 -6.79
C ARG A 82 -5.82 2.00 -7.24
N PHE A 83 -6.76 2.08 -6.31
CA PHE A 83 -8.19 1.95 -6.60
C PHE A 83 -8.66 3.05 -7.56
N ARG A 84 -8.33 4.32 -7.27
CA ARG A 84 -8.66 5.45 -8.17
C ARG A 84 -8.04 5.30 -9.55
N ALA A 85 -6.79 4.83 -9.63
CA ALA A 85 -6.15 4.53 -10.90
C ALA A 85 -6.90 3.43 -11.67
N LEU A 86 -7.33 2.37 -11.01
CA LEU A 86 -8.14 1.32 -11.63
C LEU A 86 -9.48 1.86 -12.14
N CYS A 87 -10.24 2.59 -11.32
CA CYS A 87 -11.51 3.19 -11.72
C CYS A 87 -11.34 4.10 -12.94
N TYR A 88 -10.34 4.97 -12.96
CA TYR A 88 -10.05 5.81 -14.12
C TYR A 88 -9.80 4.97 -15.40
N LEU A 89 -9.04 3.87 -15.28
CA LEU A 89 -8.75 3.00 -16.43
C LEU A 89 -9.97 2.23 -16.95
N VAL A 90 -10.85 1.79 -16.06
CA VAL A 90 -12.03 0.98 -16.42
C VAL A 90 -13.19 1.89 -16.84
N ASP A 91 -13.53 2.87 -16.00
CA ASP A 91 -14.74 3.68 -16.15
C ASP A 91 -14.55 4.80 -17.19
N GLU A 92 -13.38 5.47 -17.21
CA GLU A 92 -13.13 6.57 -18.15
C GLU A 92 -12.43 6.12 -19.44
N CYS A 93 -11.46 5.21 -19.35
CA CYS A 93 -10.73 4.73 -20.53
C CYS A 93 -11.32 3.48 -21.19
N GLY A 94 -12.28 2.80 -20.54
CA GLY A 94 -12.91 1.59 -21.06
C GLY A 94 -11.99 0.37 -21.17
N MET A 95 -10.89 0.32 -20.41
CA MET A 95 -9.99 -0.84 -20.43
C MET A 95 -10.58 -2.02 -19.63
N ASP A 96 -10.45 -3.23 -20.17
CA ASP A 96 -10.87 -4.45 -19.48
C ASP A 96 -9.92 -4.76 -18.30
N ILE A 97 -10.50 -5.14 -17.16
CA ILE A 97 -9.79 -5.52 -15.93
C ILE A 97 -8.85 -6.71 -16.19
N GLN A 98 -9.20 -7.60 -17.13
CA GLN A 98 -8.37 -8.74 -17.54
C GLN A 98 -7.04 -8.31 -18.18
N ALA A 99 -6.92 -7.07 -18.68
CA ALA A 99 -5.67 -6.56 -19.24
C ALA A 99 -4.58 -6.29 -18.18
N PHE A 100 -4.91 -6.47 -16.89
CA PHE A 100 -4.05 -6.08 -15.78
C PHE A 100 -3.78 -7.18 -14.74
N SER A 101 -4.32 -8.39 -14.92
CA SER A 101 -4.08 -9.56 -14.05
C SER A 101 -2.79 -10.31 -14.41
#